data_AF-A0A445CF96-F1
#
_entry.id   AF-A0A445CF96-F1
#
_cell.length_a   1.000
_cell.length_b   1.000
_cell.length_c   1.000
_cell.angle_alpha   90.00
_cell.angle_beta   90.00
_cell.angle_gamma   90.00
#
_symmetry.space_group_name_H-M   'P 1'
#
loop_
_entity.id
_entity.type
_entity.pdbx_description
1 polymer ?
#
loop_
_entity_poly.entity_id
_entity_poly.type
_entity_poly.pdbx_seq_one_letter_code
_entity_poly.pdbx_strand_id
1 'polypeptide(L)'
;MATSAATNATVSRQLSQKEQDIQMMLADEVHLGTKNCDFQMERYVFKRRNDGIYIINLGKTWEKLQLAARIIVAIENPQDIIVQSARPYGQRAILKFAQYTGANAIDGRHTPGT
;
A
#
# COMPACT_ATOMS: atom_id res chain seq x y z
N MET A 1 -9.08 -4.46 53.11
CA MET A 1 -9.45 -3.89 51.80
C MET A 1 -8.17 -3.51 51.06
N ALA A 2 -7.71 -4.39 50.15
CA ALA A 2 -6.69 -4.09 49.13
C ALA A 2 -6.61 -5.31 48.20
N THR A 3 -7.46 -5.37 47.18
CA THR A 3 -7.35 -6.37 46.11
C THR A 3 -6.62 -5.72 44.94
N SER A 4 -5.43 -6.23 44.67
CA SER A 4 -4.53 -5.87 43.57
C SER A 4 -5.19 -6.09 42.21
N ALA A 5 -5.31 -5.01 41.42
CA ALA A 5 -5.67 -5.09 40.02
C ALA A 5 -4.52 -5.74 39.23
N ALA A 6 -4.80 -6.89 38.62
CA ALA A 6 -3.89 -7.52 37.67
C ALA A 6 -3.81 -6.67 36.40
N THR A 7 -2.67 -6.01 36.20
CA THR A 7 -2.29 -5.43 34.92
C THR A 7 -1.95 -6.57 33.95
N ASN A 8 -2.95 -7.03 33.20
CA ASN A 8 -2.72 -7.85 32.01
C ASN A 8 -2.02 -6.97 30.96
N ALA A 9 -0.70 -6.83 31.09
CA ALA A 9 0.14 -6.35 30.01
C ALA A 9 0.03 -7.36 28.87
N THR A 10 -0.68 -6.98 27.82
CA THR A 10 -0.70 -7.70 26.55
C THR A 10 0.73 -7.75 26.04
N VAL A 11 1.38 -8.90 26.21
CA VAL A 11 2.69 -9.19 25.64
C VAL A 11 2.56 -8.95 24.14
N SER A 12 3.24 -7.94 23.61
CA SER A 12 3.32 -7.71 22.18
C SER A 12 4.03 -8.91 21.58
N ARG A 13 3.24 -9.82 20.99
CA ARG A 13 3.77 -10.89 20.16
C ARG A 13 4.62 -10.21 19.09
N GLN A 14 5.94 -10.44 19.10
CA GLN A 14 6.83 -9.93 18.06
C GLN A 14 6.40 -10.59 16.74
N LEU A 15 5.60 -9.87 15.98
CA LEU A 15 5.13 -10.28 14.67
C LEU A 15 6.34 -10.28 13.71
N SER A 16 6.40 -11.23 12.81
CA SER A 16 7.38 -11.20 11.72
C SER A 16 7.19 -9.91 10.90
N GLN A 17 8.26 -9.39 10.28
CA GLN A 17 8.19 -8.17 9.47
C GLN A 17 7.07 -8.24 8.42
N LYS A 18 6.93 -9.41 7.77
CA LYS A 18 5.86 -9.68 6.81
C LYS A 18 4.45 -9.65 7.43
N GLU A 19 4.30 -10.12 8.66
CA GLU A 19 3.00 -10.11 9.36
C GLU A 19 2.60 -8.68 9.75
N GLN A 20 3.57 -7.87 10.18
CA GLN A 20 3.35 -6.44 10.47
C GLN A 20 2.93 -5.67 9.21
N ASP A 21 3.60 -5.91 8.08
CA ASP A 21 3.26 -5.26 6.81
C ASP A 21 1.86 -5.67 6.33
N ILE A 22 1.50 -6.96 6.46
CA ILE A 22 0.14 -7.44 6.13
C ILE A 22 -0.90 -6.83 7.05
N GLN A 23 -0.61 -6.69 8.34
CA GLN A 23 -1.51 -6.05 9.29
C GLN A 23 -1.78 -4.59 8.92
N MET A 24 -0.74 -3.85 8.53
CA MET A 24 -0.87 -2.47 8.06
C MET A 24 -1.71 -2.38 6.77
N MET A 25 -1.46 -3.26 5.79
CA MET A 25 -2.28 -3.32 4.56
C MET A 25 -3.75 -3.66 4.81
N LEU A 26 -4.04 -4.47 5.83
CA LEU A 26 -5.41 -4.77 6.25
C LEU A 26 -6.06 -3.59 6.96
N ALA A 27 -5.32 -2.88 7.82
CA ALA A 27 -5.80 -1.69 8.53
C ALA A 27 -6.09 -0.52 7.57
N ASP A 28 -5.29 -0.37 6.52
CA ASP A 28 -5.44 0.66 5.49
C ASP A 28 -6.45 0.26 4.37
N GLU A 29 -7.15 -0.86 4.54
CA GLU A 29 -8.21 -1.34 3.63
C GLU A 29 -7.77 -1.56 2.16
N VAL A 30 -6.47 -1.73 1.89
CA VAL A 30 -5.90 -1.84 0.53
C VAL A 30 -6.41 -3.06 -0.26
N HIS A 31 -6.93 -4.07 0.44
CA HIS A 31 -7.50 -5.27 -0.14
C HIS A 31 -8.92 -5.09 -0.68
N LEU A 32 -9.60 -3.98 -0.34
CA LEU A 32 -10.92 -3.64 -0.85
C LEU A 32 -10.79 -3.02 -2.24
N GLY A 33 -11.28 -3.73 -3.26
CA GLY A 33 -11.36 -3.23 -4.62
C GLY A 33 -12.63 -2.43 -4.87
N THR A 34 -13.01 -2.33 -6.15
CA THR A 34 -14.25 -1.65 -6.58
C THR A 34 -15.29 -2.65 -7.05
N LYS A 35 -16.43 -2.15 -7.55
CA LYS A 35 -17.51 -2.99 -8.13
C LYS A 35 -17.22 -3.46 -9.54
N ASN A 36 -16.32 -2.77 -10.26
CA ASN A 36 -15.97 -3.07 -11.63
C ASN A 36 -14.62 -3.78 -11.66
N CYS A 37 -14.50 -4.84 -12.44
CA CYS A 37 -13.25 -5.55 -12.66
C CYS A 37 -13.01 -5.67 -14.16
N ASP A 38 -11.77 -5.41 -14.57
CA ASP A 38 -11.31 -5.71 -15.92
C ASP A 38 -10.85 -7.17 -16.01
N PHE A 39 -11.03 -7.80 -17.17
CA PHE A 39 -10.71 -9.22 -17.37
C PHE A 39 -9.25 -9.56 -17.01
N GLN A 40 -8.31 -8.66 -17.32
CA GLN A 40 -6.89 -8.90 -17.01
C GLN A 40 -6.58 -8.80 -15.51
N MET A 41 -7.45 -8.14 -14.73
CA MET A 41 -7.32 -7.98 -13.28
C MET A 41 -7.97 -9.12 -12.49
N GLU A 42 -8.81 -9.95 -13.12
CA GLU A 42 -9.49 -11.08 -12.46
C GLU A 42 -8.52 -12.04 -11.77
N ARG A 43 -7.32 -12.25 -12.35
CA ARG A 43 -6.28 -13.10 -11.76
C ARG A 43 -5.78 -12.64 -10.38
N TYR A 44 -5.99 -11.37 -10.01
CA TYR A 44 -5.61 -10.81 -8.71
C TYR A 44 -6.77 -10.80 -7.72
N VAL A 45 -8.00 -11.07 -8.18
CA VAL A 45 -9.19 -11.16 -7.35
C VAL A 45 -9.16 -12.47 -6.55
N PHE A 46 -9.48 -12.38 -5.26
CA PHE A 46 -9.67 -13.54 -4.41
C PHE A 46 -11.14 -13.99 -4.41
N LYS A 47 -12.06 -13.06 -4.11
CA LYS A 47 -13.50 -13.32 -4.02
C LYS A 47 -14.28 -12.05 -4.26
N ARG A 48 -15.54 -12.19 -4.71
CA ARG A 48 -16.52 -11.09 -4.73
C ARG A 48 -17.41 -11.15 -3.49
N ARG A 49 -17.55 -10.03 -2.77
CA ARG A 49 -18.46 -9.88 -1.63
C ARG A 49 -19.91 -9.73 -2.12
N ASN A 50 -20.87 -10.00 -1.24
CA ASN A 50 -22.31 -9.85 -1.51
C ASN A 50 -22.69 -8.43 -1.97
N ASP A 51 -21.97 -7.41 -1.50
CA ASP A 51 -22.15 -5.99 -1.89
C ASP A 51 -21.65 -5.68 -3.31
N GLY A 52 -21.10 -6.69 -4.00
CA GLY A 52 -20.56 -6.59 -5.34
C GLY A 52 -19.10 -6.11 -5.41
N ILE A 53 -18.47 -5.81 -4.27
CA ILE A 53 -17.07 -5.38 -4.17
C ILE A 53 -16.12 -6.57 -4.38
N TYR A 54 -15.09 -6.37 -5.20
CA TYR A 54 -14.03 -7.34 -5.39
C TYR A 54 -12.97 -7.25 -4.30
N ILE A 55 -12.62 -8.38 -3.69
CA ILE A 55 -11.53 -8.49 -2.72
C ILE A 55 -10.27 -8.92 -3.48
N ILE A 56 -9.18 -8.16 -3.31
CA ILE A 56 -7.89 -8.42 -3.95
C ILE A 56 -7.07 -9.35 -3.04
N ASN A 57 -6.33 -10.30 -3.64
CA ASN A 57 -5.44 -11.19 -2.91
C ASN A 57 -4.16 -10.47 -2.49
N LEU A 58 -4.00 -10.23 -1.18
CA LEU A 58 -2.83 -9.58 -0.59
C LEU A 58 -1.51 -10.31 -0.85
N GLY A 59 -1.52 -11.65 -0.94
CA GLY A 59 -0.31 -12.42 -1.25
C GLY A 59 0.25 -12.08 -2.63
N LYS A 60 -0.63 -11.99 -3.63
CA LYS A 60 -0.26 -11.58 -5.00
C LYS A 60 0.14 -10.10 -5.05
N THR A 61 -0.53 -9.24 -4.29
CA THR A 61 -0.16 -7.81 -4.18
C THR A 61 1.25 -7.65 -3.60
N TRP A 62 1.58 -8.40 -2.55
CA TRP A 62 2.90 -8.36 -1.92
C TRP A 62 4.03 -8.73 -2.89
N GLU A 63 3.84 -9.79 -3.68
CA GLU A 63 4.82 -10.20 -4.71
C GLU A 63 5.05 -9.09 -5.75
N LYS A 64 4.00 -8.38 -6.15
CA LYS A 64 4.10 -7.24 -7.09
C LYS A 64 4.78 -6.03 -6.47
N LEU A 65 4.50 -5.73 -5.21
CA LEU A 65 5.20 -4.66 -4.48
C LEU A 65 6.69 -4.94 -4.38
N GLN A 66 7.08 -6.17 -4.04
CA GLN A 66 8.48 -6.55 -3.94
C GLN A 66 9.19 -6.49 -5.31
N LEU A 67 8.52 -6.90 -6.39
CA LEU A 67 9.04 -6.76 -7.74
C LEU A 67 9.25 -5.28 -8.13
N ALA A 68 8.26 -4.42 -7.85
CA ALA A 68 8.36 -3.00 -8.15
C ALA A 68 9.52 -2.32 -7.38
N ALA A 69 9.70 -2.65 -6.11
CA ALA A 69 10.81 -2.14 -5.31
C ALA A 69 12.17 -2.53 -5.90
N ARG A 70 12.33 -3.77 -6.40
CA ARG A 70 13.57 -4.20 -7.06
C ARG A 70 13.87 -3.41 -8.33
N ILE A 71 12.84 -3.10 -9.12
CA ILE A 71 13.00 -2.31 -10.36
C ILE A 71 13.41 -0.86 -10.00
N ILE A 72 12.78 -0.27 -9.00
CA ILE A 72 13.07 1.11 -8.55
C ILE A 72 14.52 1.22 -8.05
N VAL A 73 14.98 0.26 -7.25
CA VAL A 73 16.35 0.26 -6.69
C VAL A 73 17.42 0.01 -7.76
N ALA A 74 17.07 -0.64 -8.88
CA ALA A 74 18.01 -0.90 -9.97
C ALA A 74 18.37 0.36 -10.77
N ILE A 75 17.67 1.48 -10.57
CA ILE A 75 17.96 2.75 -11.23
C ILE A 75 19.05 3.48 -10.45
N GLU A 76 20.16 3.78 -11.11
CA GLU A 76 21.33 4.43 -10.49
C GLU A 76 21.04 5.86 -10.01
N ASN A 77 20.28 6.62 -10.82
CA ASN A 77 19.90 8.00 -10.52
C ASN A 77 18.43 8.06 -10.03
N PRO A 78 18.16 8.29 -8.74
CA PRO A 78 16.79 8.32 -8.23
C PRO A 78 15.96 9.49 -8.78
N GLN A 79 16.61 10.55 -9.27
CA GLN A 79 15.96 11.72 -9.87
C GLN A 79 15.26 11.43 -11.21
N ASP A 80 15.63 10.33 -11.88
CA ASP A 80 15.00 9.90 -13.13
C ASP A 80 13.62 9.27 -12.91
N ILE A 81 13.24 9.05 -11.64
CA ILE A 81 11.95 8.51 -11.25
C ILE A 81 10.99 9.67 -10.97
N ILE A 82 9.84 9.66 -11.65
CA ILE A 82 8.76 10.61 -11.42
C ILE A 82 7.55 9.88 -10.82
N VAL A 83 7.02 10.42 -9.73
CA VAL A 83 5.79 9.94 -9.09
C VAL A 83 4.71 11.00 -9.17
N GLN A 84 3.52 10.61 -9.64
CA GLN A 84 2.43 11.54 -9.93
C GLN A 84 1.06 11.06 -9.45
N SER A 85 0.26 11.98 -8.90
CA SER A 85 -1.17 11.77 -8.61
C SER A 85 -1.93 13.07 -8.77
N ALA A 86 -2.99 13.00 -9.58
CA ALA A 86 -3.99 14.07 -9.70
C ALA A 86 -5.07 14.00 -8.61
N ARG A 87 -5.16 12.90 -7.87
CA ARG A 87 -6.18 12.72 -6.82
C ARG A 87 -5.72 13.36 -5.51
N PRO A 88 -6.59 14.09 -4.79
CA PRO A 88 -6.23 14.74 -3.54
C PRO A 88 -5.77 13.74 -2.47
N TYR A 89 -6.36 12.55 -2.43
CA TYR A 89 -5.98 11.48 -1.51
C TYR A 89 -4.52 11.03 -1.66
N GLY A 90 -3.95 11.14 -2.87
CA GLY A 90 -2.58 10.69 -3.18
C GLY A 90 -1.52 11.79 -3.10
N GLN A 91 -1.88 13.07 -3.03
CA GLN A 91 -0.91 14.17 -3.11
C GLN A 91 0.13 14.10 -1.97
N ARG A 92 -0.32 13.92 -0.73
CA ARG A 92 0.57 13.82 0.42
C ARG A 92 1.48 12.60 0.35
N ALA A 93 0.97 11.46 -0.12
CA ALA A 93 1.73 10.22 -0.22
C ALA A 93 2.93 10.38 -1.18
N ILE A 94 2.73 11.09 -2.29
CA ILE A 94 3.77 11.32 -3.29
C ILE A 94 4.85 12.24 -2.79
N LEU A 95 4.48 13.36 -2.16
CA LEU A 95 5.45 14.28 -1.59
C LEU A 95 6.32 13.58 -0.54
N LYS A 96 5.71 12.70 0.28
CA LYS A 96 6.45 11.91 1.27
C LYS A 96 7.30 10.82 0.63
N PHE A 97 6.81 10.17 -0.42
CA PHE A 97 7.58 9.16 -1.14
C PHE A 97 8.83 9.79 -1.78
N ALA A 98 8.67 10.88 -2.52
CA ALA A 98 9.76 11.64 -3.12
C ALA A 98 10.80 12.11 -2.09
N GLN A 99 10.35 12.57 -0.91
CA GLN A 99 11.25 12.96 0.18
C GLN A 99 12.14 11.80 0.66
N TYR A 100 11.62 10.57 0.73
CA TYR A 100 12.38 9.42 1.23
C TYR A 100 13.22 8.72 0.16
N THR A 101 12.79 8.74 -1.10
CA THR A 101 13.50 8.07 -2.20
C THR A 101 14.43 9.00 -2.97
N GLY A 102 14.25 10.31 -2.85
CA GLY A 102 14.93 11.29 -3.70
C GLY A 102 14.38 11.35 -5.13
N ALA A 103 13.18 10.81 -5.36
CA ALA A 103 12.50 10.88 -6.66
C ALA A 103 11.84 12.26 -6.88
N ASN A 104 11.53 12.58 -8.14
CA ASN A 104 10.76 13.78 -8.49
C ASN A 104 9.25 13.53 -8.31
N ALA A 105 8.56 14.51 -7.74
CA ALA A 105 7.12 14.46 -7.51
C ALA A 105 6.40 15.53 -8.35
N ILE A 106 5.32 15.12 -9.02
CA ILE A 106 4.37 16.05 -9.64
C ILE A 106 3.05 15.93 -8.90
N ASP A 107 2.68 16.97 -8.15
CA ASP A 107 1.43 17.03 -7.42
C ASP A 107 0.32 17.72 -8.24
N GLY A 108 -0.87 17.13 -8.22
CA GLY A 108 -2.03 17.71 -8.89
C GLY A 108 -2.04 17.48 -10.41
N ARG A 109 -2.46 18.50 -11.16
CA ARG A 109 -2.79 18.35 -12.58
C ARG A 109 -1.52 18.15 -13.41
N HIS A 110 -1.47 17.05 -14.17
CA HIS A 110 -0.47 16.89 -15.22
C HIS A 110 -0.67 17.96 -16.29
N THR A 111 0.40 18.67 -16.66
CA THR A 111 0.37 19.60 -17.79
C THR A 111 0.89 18.87 -19.04
N PRO A 112 0.08 18.69 -20.10
CA PRO A 112 0.54 18.04 -21.32
C PRO A 112 1.79 18.75 -21.88
N GLY A 113 2.84 17.97 -22.20
CA GLY A 113 4.14 18.50 -22.64
C GLY A 113 5.26 18.45 -21.58
N THR A 114 5.01 17.77 -20.46
CA THR A 114 6.04 17.34 -19.49
C THR A 114 6.60 15.98 -19.89
#